data_AF-A0A1M4DZI0-F1
#
_entry.id   AF-A0A1M4DZI0-F1
#
_cell.length_a   1.000
_cell.length_b   1.000
_cell.length_c   1.000
_cell.angle_alpha   90.00
_cell.angle_beta   90.00
_cell.angle_gamma   90.00
#
_symmetry.space_group_name_H-M   'P 1'
#
loop_
_entity.id
_entity.type
_entity.pdbx_description
1 polymer ?
#
loop_
_entity_poly.entity_id
_entity_poly.type
_entity_poly.pdbx_seq_one_letter_code
_entity_poly.pdbx_strand_id
1 'polypeptide(L)'
;MIPAEEYRAGLPGECRVAYDELLGRAARTYRLEFVASTAESPMAANVRMLDRAEVLCTVWDGQPARGYGGTADVVAEARRRAVSVRVIWPEGARRG
;
A
#
# COMPACT_ATOMS: atom_id res chain seq x y z
N MET A 1 0.71 3.48 7.63
CA MET A 1 0.30 4.73 6.96
C MET A 1 -1.21 4.67 6.79
N ILE A 2 -1.94 5.76 7.01
CA ILE A 2 -3.38 5.87 6.76
C ILE A 2 -3.56 6.88 5.63
N PRO A 3 -4.05 6.45 4.45
CA PRO A 3 -4.09 7.29 3.25
C PRO A 3 -4.97 8.53 3.34
N ALA A 4 -6.13 8.39 3.99
CA ALA A 4 -7.12 9.45 4.11
C ALA A 4 -8.01 9.21 5.35
N GLU A 5 -8.70 10.24 5.81
CA GLU A 5 -9.64 10.15 6.93
C GLU A 5 -10.77 9.15 6.65
N GLU A 6 -11.39 9.23 5.47
CA GLU A 6 -12.50 8.39 5.06
C GLU A 6 -12.07 6.99 4.59
N TYR A 7 -10.77 6.67 4.60
CA TYR A 7 -10.23 5.41 4.08
C TYR A 7 -10.94 4.18 4.68
N ARG A 8 -11.15 4.18 6.00
CA ARG A 8 -11.86 3.11 6.70
C ARG A 8 -13.30 2.94 6.21
N ALA A 9 -13.99 4.04 5.94
CA ALA A 9 -15.38 4.01 5.48
C ALA A 9 -15.50 3.43 4.06
N GLY A 10 -14.50 3.65 3.21
CA GLY A 10 -14.41 3.10 1.85
C GLY A 10 -14.09 1.60 1.79
N LEU A 11 -13.65 0.98 2.89
CA LEU A 11 -13.38 -0.47 2.91
C LEU A 11 -14.69 -1.29 2.87
N PRO A 12 -14.67 -2.47 2.21
CA PRO A 12 -15.74 -3.47 2.34
C PRO A 12 -16.03 -3.74 3.82
N GLY A 13 -17.30 -3.92 4.16
CA GLY A 13 -17.75 -4.00 5.56
C GLY A 13 -17.03 -5.11 6.34
N GLU A 14 -16.84 -6.26 5.69
CA GLU A 14 -16.12 -7.42 6.19
C GLU A 14 -14.65 -7.15 6.51
N CYS A 15 -14.02 -6.17 5.86
CA CYS A 15 -12.63 -5.80 6.10
C CYS A 15 -12.45 -4.82 7.28
N ARG A 16 -13.53 -4.14 7.73
CA ARG A 16 -13.42 -3.05 8.72
C ARG A 16 -12.99 -3.55 10.09
N VAL A 17 -13.46 -4.71 10.52
CA VAL A 17 -13.08 -5.31 11.81
C VAL A 17 -11.58 -5.62 11.84
N ALA A 18 -11.09 -6.34 10.82
CA ALA A 18 -9.66 -6.66 10.71
C ALA A 18 -8.79 -5.39 10.60
N TYR A 19 -9.28 -4.37 9.90
CA TYR A 19 -8.60 -3.07 9.84
C TYR A 19 -8.48 -2.42 11.22
N ASP A 20 -9.55 -2.37 12.01
CA ASP A 20 -9.54 -1.77 13.35
C ASP A 20 -8.65 -2.53 14.33
N GLU A 21 -8.64 -3.86 14.26
CA GLU A 21 -7.76 -4.70 15.06
C GLU A 21 -6.28 -4.45 14.74
N LEU A 22 -5.92 -4.40 13.44
CA LEU A 22 -4.56 -4.08 13.01
C LEU A 22 -4.17 -2.66 13.42
N LEU A 23 -5.10 -1.71 13.33
CA LEU A 23 -4.88 -0.33 13.73
C LEU A 23 -4.63 -0.20 15.24
N GLY A 24 -5.41 -0.91 16.06
CA GLY A 24 -5.26 -0.92 17.53
C GLY A 24 -3.95 -1.57 17.99
N ARG A 25 -3.39 -2.49 17.20
CA ARG A 25 -2.09 -3.15 17.47
C ARG A 25 -0.89 -2.38 16.93
N ALA A 26 -1.09 -1.36 16.11
CA ALA A 26 -0.01 -0.64 15.47
C ALA A 26 0.77 0.20 16.51
N ALA A 27 2.08 -0.05 16.64
CA ALA A 27 2.93 0.73 17.53
C ALA A 27 2.99 2.22 17.14
N ARG A 28 2.85 2.52 15.84
CA ARG A 28 2.81 3.88 15.29
C ARG A 28 1.91 3.95 14.09
N THR A 29 1.18 5.06 13.98
CA THR A 29 0.36 5.37 12.82
C THR A 29 0.76 6.75 12.29
N TYR A 30 0.66 6.93 10.98
CA TYR A 30 0.88 8.22 10.32
C TYR A 30 -0.31 8.43 9.40
N ARG A 31 -1.07 9.49 9.63
CA ARG A 31 -2.22 9.89 8.83
C ARG A 31 -1.78 10.97 7.86
N LEU A 32 -2.16 10.83 6.59
CA LEU A 32 -1.95 11.87 5.59
C LEU A 32 -3.13 12.85 5.61
N GLU A 33 -2.88 14.08 5.14
CA GLU A 33 -3.84 15.18 5.14
C GLU A 33 -4.81 15.11 3.95
N PHE A 34 -5.41 13.93 3.73
CA PHE A 34 -6.48 13.73 2.77
C PHE A 34 -7.77 13.38 3.51
N VAL A 35 -8.88 14.00 3.11
CA VAL A 35 -10.21 13.65 3.63
C VAL A 35 -10.72 12.41 2.88
N ALA A 36 -10.86 12.51 1.55
CA ALA A 36 -11.35 11.46 0.69
C ALA A 36 -10.25 10.45 0.28
N SER A 37 -10.64 9.18 0.12
CA SER A 37 -9.75 8.11 -0.36
C SER A 37 -9.82 7.95 -1.88
N THR A 38 -9.32 8.93 -2.63
CA THR A 38 -9.18 8.85 -4.10
C THR A 38 -7.98 7.97 -4.52
N ALA A 39 -7.65 7.86 -5.81
CA ALA A 39 -6.49 7.07 -6.24
C ALA A 39 -5.14 7.70 -5.80
N GLU A 40 -5.13 9.01 -5.59
CA GLU A 40 -3.95 9.77 -5.18
C GLU A 40 -3.54 9.49 -3.74
N SER A 41 -4.51 9.34 -2.82
CA SER A 41 -4.17 9.23 -1.40
C SER A 41 -3.46 7.91 -1.02
N PRO A 42 -3.83 6.72 -1.57
CA PRO A 42 -3.05 5.50 -1.40
C PRO A 42 -1.64 5.63 -1.97
N MET A 43 -1.46 6.25 -3.14
CA MET A 43 -0.13 6.43 -3.71
C MET A 43 0.73 7.38 -2.87
N ALA A 44 0.17 8.48 -2.37
CA ALA A 44 0.85 9.38 -1.44
C ALA A 44 1.27 8.64 -0.15
N ALA A 45 0.42 7.75 0.37
CA ALA A 45 0.75 6.92 1.52
C ALA A 45 1.88 5.94 1.22
N ASN A 46 1.90 5.32 0.03
CA ASN A 46 2.97 4.45 -0.42
C ASN A 46 4.30 5.21 -0.54
N VAL A 47 4.29 6.39 -1.15
CA VAL A 47 5.45 7.29 -1.21
C VAL A 47 5.98 7.62 0.19
N ARG A 48 5.08 8.00 1.11
CA ARG A 48 5.47 8.33 2.49
C ARG A 48 6.02 7.14 3.27
N MET A 49 5.52 5.94 2.97
CA MET A 49 6.05 4.69 3.49
C MET A 49 7.47 4.44 2.97
N LEU A 50 7.71 4.64 1.67
CA LEU A 50 9.02 4.43 1.05
C LEU A 50 10.10 5.40 1.57
N ASP A 51 9.75 6.62 2.00
CA ASP A 51 10.69 7.54 2.68
C ASP A 51 11.36 6.93 3.92
N ARG A 52 10.76 5.89 4.50
CA ARG A 52 11.19 5.26 5.77
C ARG A 52 11.55 3.79 5.63
N ALA A 53 11.44 3.24 4.43
CA ALA A 53 11.67 1.82 4.20
C ALA A 53 13.04 1.60 3.56
N GLU A 54 13.82 0.69 4.13
CA GLU A 54 15.08 0.24 3.52
C GLU A 54 14.84 -0.85 2.47
N VAL A 55 13.82 -1.68 2.69
CA VAL A 55 13.43 -2.78 1.83
C VAL A 55 11.91 -2.78 1.62
N LEU A 56 11.47 -2.88 0.37
CA LEU A 56 10.09 -3.13 -0.02
C LEU A 56 9.94 -4.62 -0.34
N CYS A 57 9.23 -5.36 0.51
CA CYS A 57 8.75 -6.70 0.19
C CYS A 57 7.36 -6.61 -0.44
N THR A 58 7.14 -7.27 -1.58
CA THR A 58 5.87 -7.19 -2.30
C THR A 58 5.46 -8.52 -2.92
N VAL A 59 4.17 -8.82 -2.88
CA VAL A 59 3.57 -9.96 -3.61
C VAL A 59 3.05 -9.44 -4.94
N TRP A 60 3.75 -9.78 -6.02
CA TRP A 60 3.52 -9.17 -7.33
C TRP A 60 3.89 -10.11 -8.47
N ASP A 61 3.02 -10.18 -9.48
CA ASP A 61 3.14 -11.02 -10.68
C ASP A 61 4.03 -10.42 -11.79
N GLY A 62 4.63 -9.26 -11.55
CA GLY A 62 5.44 -8.55 -12.55
C GLY A 62 4.63 -7.76 -13.58
N GLN A 63 3.29 -7.83 -13.54
CA GLN A 63 2.43 -7.16 -14.52
C GLN A 63 2.13 -5.71 -14.13
N PRO A 64 1.71 -4.85 -15.09
CA PRO A 64 1.32 -3.48 -14.79
C PRO A 64 0.24 -3.35 -13.70
N ALA A 65 0.19 -2.17 -13.08
CA ALA A 65 -0.86 -1.83 -12.14
C ALA A 65 -2.23 -1.76 -12.86
N ARG A 66 -3.30 -2.17 -12.17
CA ARG A 66 -4.69 -2.04 -12.69
C ARG A 66 -5.24 -0.62 -12.54
N GLY A 67 -4.58 0.21 -11.75
CA GLY A 67 -4.93 1.59 -11.48
C GLY A 67 -3.78 2.27 -10.74
N TYR A 68 -3.78 3.60 -10.76
CA TYR A 68 -2.73 4.40 -10.14
C TYR A 68 -2.56 4.07 -8.66
N GLY A 69 -1.32 3.96 -8.22
CA GLY A 69 -0.98 3.58 -6.84
C GLY A 69 -1.05 2.07 -6.60
N GLY A 70 -1.26 1.27 -7.65
CA GLY A 70 -1.15 -0.18 -7.58
C GLY A 70 0.30 -0.66 -7.41
N THR A 71 0.47 -1.95 -7.16
CA THR A 71 1.76 -2.54 -6.79
C THR A 71 2.91 -2.23 -7.76
N ALA A 72 2.66 -2.24 -9.07
CA ALA A 72 3.69 -1.94 -10.07
C ALA A 72 4.21 -0.50 -9.94
N ASP A 73 3.33 0.47 -9.64
CA ASP A 73 3.71 1.88 -9.47
C ASP A 73 4.57 2.06 -8.22
N VAL A 74 4.21 1.37 -7.13
CA VAL A 74 4.98 1.40 -5.87
C VAL A 74 6.35 0.77 -6.05
N VAL A 75 6.43 -0.34 -6.80
CA VAL A 75 7.72 -0.98 -7.14
C VAL A 75 8.59 -0.07 -8.00
N ALA A 76 8.01 0.60 -9.00
CA ALA A 76 8.72 1.57 -9.82
C ALA A 76 9.26 2.72 -8.99
N GLU A 77 8.43 3.26 -8.08
CA GLU A 77 8.82 4.35 -7.19
C GLU A 77 9.89 3.94 -6.18
N ALA A 78 9.81 2.74 -5.61
CA ALA A 78 10.82 2.19 -4.71
C ALA A 78 12.19 2.09 -5.42
N ARG A 79 12.20 1.54 -6.64
CA ARG A 79 13.42 1.44 -7.46
C ARG A 79 14.01 2.81 -7.77
N ARG A 80 13.18 3.79 -8.13
CA ARG A 80 13.60 5.18 -8.39
C ARG A 80 14.28 5.81 -7.17
N ARG A 81 13.86 5.42 -5.97
CA ARG A 81 14.42 5.88 -4.68
C ARG A 81 15.59 5.03 -4.16
N ALA A 82 16.06 4.05 -4.95
CA ALA A 82 17.06 3.07 -4.53
C ALA A 82 16.67 2.24 -3.29
N VAL A 83 15.37 2.11 -3.01
CA VAL A 83 14.86 1.17 -2.00
C VAL A 83 14.93 -0.23 -2.57
N SER A 84 15.52 -1.17 -1.81
CA SER A 84 15.68 -2.56 -2.26
C SER A 84 14.31 -3.22 -2.41
N VAL A 85 14.00 -3.79 -3.58
CA VAL A 85 12.70 -4.47 -3.82
C VAL A 85 12.88 -5.98 -3.80
N ARG A 86 12.14 -6.66 -2.93
CA ARG A 86 12.01 -8.12 -2.89
C ARG A 86 10.62 -8.51 -3.38
N VAL A 87 10.56 -9.12 -4.56
CA VAL A 87 9.32 -9.68 -5.11
C VAL A 87 9.13 -11.11 -4.59
N ILE A 88 7.92 -11.40 -4.13
CA ILE A 88 7.48 -12.70 -3.66
C ILE A 88 6.35 -13.15 -4.59
N TRP A 89 6.65 -14.05 -5.52
CA TRP A 89 5.64 -14.65 -6.40
C TRP A 89 5.90 -16.15 -6.50
N PRO A 90 5.10 -16.99 -5.82
CA PRO A 90 5.31 -18.43 -5.82
C PRO A 90 5.12 -19.03 -7.22
N GLU A 91 5.83 -20.13 -7.48
CA GLU A 91 5.61 -20.92 -8.68
C GLU A 91 4.15 -21.39 -8.76
N GLY A 92 3.55 -21.32 -9.95
CA GLY A 92 2.16 -21.69 -10.19
C GLY A 92 1.11 -20.68 -9.72
N ALA A 93 1.50 -19.58 -9.05
CA ALA A 93 0.57 -18.52 -8.67
C ALA A 93 -0.01 -17.81 -9.90
N ARG A 94 -1.30 -17.48 -9.85
CA ARG A 94 -2.02 -16.75 -10.91
C ARG A 94 -2.71 -15.52 -10.34
N ARG A 95 -2.71 -14.43 -11.11
CA ARG A 95 -3.49 -13.24 -10.80
C ARG A 95 -4.91 -13.42 -11.37
N GLY A 96 -5.92 -13.27 -10.50
CA GLY A 96 -7.35 -13.29 -10.85
C GLY A 96 -7.86 -11.94 -11.33
#